data_AF-A0A351LD70-F1
#
_entry.id   AF-A0A351LD70-F1
#
_cell.length_a   1.000
_cell.length_b   1.000
_cell.length_c   1.000
_cell.angle_alpha   90.00
_cell.angle_beta   90.00
_cell.angle_gamma   90.00
#
_symmetry.space_group_name_H-M   'P 1'
#
loop_
_entity.id
_entity.type
_entity.pdbx_description
1 polymer ?
#
loop_
_entity_poly.entity_id
_entity_poly.type
_entity_poly.pdbx_seq_one_letter_code
_entity_poly.pdbx_strand_id
1 'polypeptide(L)'
;MPDNPNEPRPFDAVLGGQSPPPVNAAVLGGLAGVKHRLASTSDEVRIAALSDALKYGQAGLDIVVEIVKTETGAVQCAAWNLLRNKTGKTAKQLLKYLSTFTFDVITVNDRGEEISRIPSSAHFFSEDLGDGVILEMVSIPGGTFLMGSPETENGRYDSESPLHRVSIKPFFMGKYPVTQAQWKAVGALPEINRRFFKANQPVEDVWLSEVMKFCALLSKKTGKIYRLPSEAQWEYACQSGRVL
;
A
#
# COMPACT_ATOMS: atom_id res chain seq x y z
N MET A 1 19.50 -37.00 7.18
CA MET A 1 18.05 -37.29 7.11
C MET A 1 17.32 -35.96 7.26
N PRO A 2 16.22 -35.67 6.55
CA PRO A 2 15.50 -34.42 6.73
C PRO A 2 14.73 -34.43 8.05
N ASP A 3 14.89 -33.37 8.85
CA ASP A 3 14.44 -33.27 10.25
C ASP A 3 12.96 -32.85 10.43
N ASN A 4 12.11 -32.95 9.40
CA ASN A 4 10.70 -32.59 9.52
C ASN A 4 9.79 -33.47 8.63
N PRO A 5 8.99 -34.38 9.22
CA PRO A 5 8.13 -35.30 8.46
C PRO A 5 6.93 -34.62 7.76
N ASN A 6 6.70 -33.33 7.96
CA ASN A 6 5.60 -32.57 7.36
C ASN A 6 6.01 -31.62 6.21
N GLU A 7 7.24 -31.72 5.70
CA GLU A 7 7.72 -30.85 4.62
C GLU A 7 7.50 -31.50 3.24
N PRO A 8 6.63 -30.94 2.36
CA PRO A 8 6.35 -31.53 1.06
C PRO A 8 7.55 -31.38 0.11
N ARG A 9 7.94 -32.48 -0.52
CA ARG A 9 9.05 -32.58 -1.49
C ARG A 9 8.65 -32.04 -2.86
N PRO A 10 9.61 -31.75 -3.77
CA PRO A 10 9.34 -31.17 -5.08
C PRO A 10 8.35 -31.93 -5.98
N PHE A 11 8.12 -33.22 -5.69
CA PHE A 11 7.23 -34.10 -6.46
C PHE A 11 6.05 -34.64 -5.64
N ASP A 12 5.80 -34.10 -4.44
CA ASP A 12 4.67 -34.55 -3.62
C ASP A 12 3.36 -33.93 -4.14
N ALA A 13 2.40 -34.78 -4.50
CA ALA A 13 1.06 -34.37 -4.93
C ALA A 13 0.15 -34.15 -3.71
N VAL A 14 -0.59 -33.03 -3.70
CA VAL A 14 -1.60 -32.73 -2.68
C VAL A 14 -2.98 -32.86 -3.33
N LEU A 15 -3.81 -33.75 -2.81
CA LEU A 15 -5.18 -33.94 -3.27
C LEU A 15 -6.08 -32.84 -2.69
N GLY A 16 -6.55 -31.92 -3.53
CA GLY A 16 -7.58 -30.93 -3.18
C GLY A 16 -8.99 -31.54 -3.26
N GLY A 17 -9.87 -31.13 -2.34
CA GLY A 17 -11.25 -31.62 -2.27
C GLY A 17 -12.22 -31.00 -3.28
N GLN A 18 -13.24 -31.80 -3.63
CA GLN A 18 -14.54 -31.52 -4.25
C GLN A 18 -14.57 -30.95 -5.70
N SER A 19 -13.73 -31.47 -6.59
CA SER A 19 -14.06 -31.64 -8.02
C SER A 19 -13.06 -32.62 -8.65
N PRO A 20 -13.48 -33.71 -9.31
CA PRO A 20 -12.53 -34.62 -9.94
C PRO A 20 -11.79 -33.88 -11.07
N PRO A 21 -10.46 -33.86 -11.07
CA PRO A 21 -9.69 -33.21 -12.13
C PRO A 21 -9.94 -33.92 -13.48
N PRO A 22 -9.77 -33.21 -14.61
CA PRO A 22 -9.84 -33.81 -15.94
C PRO A 22 -8.92 -35.03 -16.05
N VAL A 23 -9.35 -36.06 -16.78
CA VAL A 23 -8.55 -37.27 -17.04
C VAL A 23 -7.22 -36.83 -17.69
N ASN A 24 -6.10 -37.10 -17.01
CA ASN A 24 -4.71 -36.69 -17.33
C ASN A 24 -4.24 -35.29 -16.90
N ALA A 25 -4.99 -34.56 -16.06
CA ALA A 25 -4.51 -33.29 -15.49
C ALA A 25 -3.92 -33.50 -14.08
N ALA A 26 -2.60 -33.35 -13.94
CA ALA A 26 -1.97 -33.18 -12.63
C ALA A 26 -2.16 -31.72 -12.18
N VAL A 27 -2.79 -31.50 -11.03
CA VAL A 27 -2.81 -30.17 -10.39
C VAL A 27 -1.43 -29.96 -9.78
N LEU A 28 -0.69 -28.93 -10.22
CA LEU A 28 0.58 -28.57 -9.61
C LEU A 28 0.33 -28.23 -8.14
N GLY A 29 0.67 -29.16 -7.25
CA GLY A 29 0.68 -28.94 -5.80
C GLY A 29 1.90 -28.13 -5.38
N GLY A 30 1.96 -27.80 -4.09
CA GLY A 30 3.16 -27.23 -3.51
C GLY A 30 3.47 -25.79 -3.96
N LEU A 31 4.76 -25.44 -3.88
CA LEU A 31 5.28 -24.13 -4.29
C LEU A 31 5.11 -23.87 -5.81
N ALA A 32 5.12 -24.94 -6.62
CA ALA A 32 4.90 -24.85 -8.06
C ALA A 32 3.47 -24.38 -8.39
N GLY A 33 2.48 -24.91 -7.67
CA GLY A 33 1.09 -24.44 -7.74
C GLY A 33 0.92 -22.99 -7.33
N VAL A 34 1.62 -22.58 -6.27
CA VAL A 34 1.66 -21.16 -5.84
C VAL A 34 2.21 -20.28 -6.95
N LYS A 35 3.38 -20.60 -7.52
CA LYS A 35 3.98 -19.82 -8.61
C LYS A 35 3.09 -19.74 -9.84
N HIS A 36 2.42 -20.84 -10.20
CA HIS A 36 1.48 -20.86 -11.31
C HIS A 36 0.29 -19.92 -11.06
N ARG A 37 -0.29 -19.92 -9.84
CA ARG A 37 -1.39 -19.01 -9.50
C ARG A 37 -0.95 -17.55 -9.42
N LEU A 38 0.28 -17.27 -9.01
CA LEU A 38 0.85 -15.92 -9.00
C LEU A 38 1.02 -15.31 -10.41
N ALA A 39 1.15 -16.16 -11.43
CA ALA A 39 1.19 -15.75 -12.84
C ALA A 39 -0.20 -15.49 -13.46
N SER A 40 -1.29 -15.66 -12.70
CA SER A 40 -2.64 -15.33 -13.15
C SER A 40 -2.78 -13.84 -13.44
N THR A 41 -3.72 -13.46 -14.32
CA THR A 41 -4.12 -12.06 -14.52
C THR A 41 -5.10 -11.55 -13.47
N SER A 42 -5.66 -12.43 -12.64
CA SER A 42 -6.62 -12.07 -11.59
C SER A 42 -5.93 -11.78 -10.26
N ASP A 43 -6.07 -10.55 -9.77
CA ASP A 43 -5.53 -10.14 -8.47
C ASP A 43 -6.06 -11.02 -7.31
N GLU A 44 -7.31 -11.46 -7.36
CA GLU A 44 -7.89 -12.32 -6.31
C GLU A 44 -7.18 -13.68 -6.23
N VAL A 45 -6.90 -14.30 -7.38
CA VAL A 45 -6.18 -15.57 -7.46
C VAL A 45 -4.74 -15.42 -6.98
N ARG A 46 -4.09 -14.31 -7.34
CA ARG A 46 -2.71 -13.99 -6.92
C ARG A 46 -2.64 -13.75 -5.42
N ILE A 47 -3.60 -13.00 -4.85
CA ILE A 47 -3.68 -12.72 -3.42
C ILE A 47 -3.92 -14.00 -2.60
N ALA A 48 -4.80 -14.88 -3.07
CA ALA A 48 -5.00 -16.19 -2.46
C ALA A 48 -3.71 -17.03 -2.48
N ALA A 49 -2.98 -16.99 -3.60
CA ALA A 49 -1.69 -17.69 -3.74
C ALA A 49 -0.61 -17.16 -2.79
N LEU A 50 -0.58 -15.86 -2.48
CA LEU A 50 0.35 -15.30 -1.49
C LEU A 50 0.10 -15.85 -0.08
N SER A 51 -1.16 -16.02 0.29
CA SER A 51 -1.52 -16.62 1.58
C SER A 51 -1.11 -18.10 1.64
N ASP A 52 -1.30 -18.82 0.55
CA ASP A 52 -0.86 -20.22 0.43
C ASP A 52 0.67 -20.36 0.43
N ALA A 53 1.40 -19.41 -0.17
CA ALA A 53 2.86 -19.40 -0.18
C ALA A 53 3.42 -19.54 1.24
N LEU A 54 2.83 -18.84 2.21
CA LEU A 54 3.29 -18.86 3.61
C LEU A 54 3.16 -20.22 4.31
N LYS A 55 2.43 -21.18 3.74
CA LYS A 55 2.38 -22.57 4.24
C LYS A 55 3.70 -23.33 3.97
N TYR A 56 4.53 -22.82 3.07
CA TYR A 56 5.79 -23.45 2.63
C TYR A 56 7.05 -22.82 3.24
N GLY A 57 6.96 -22.33 4.49
CA GLY A 57 8.12 -21.87 5.25
C GLY A 57 8.91 -20.73 4.57
N GLN A 58 10.24 -20.83 4.61
CA GLN A 58 11.12 -19.78 4.09
C GLN A 58 11.03 -19.62 2.57
N ALA A 59 10.90 -20.72 1.81
CA ALA A 59 10.76 -20.66 0.35
C ALA A 59 9.48 -19.94 -0.08
N GLY A 60 8.39 -20.15 0.67
CA GLY A 60 7.15 -19.40 0.48
C GLY A 60 7.27 -17.93 0.87
N LEU A 61 8.01 -17.66 1.94
CA LEU A 61 8.28 -16.31 2.40
C LEU A 61 9.10 -15.50 1.40
N ASP A 62 10.13 -16.11 0.79
CA ASP A 62 10.96 -15.49 -0.25
C ASP A 62 10.13 -15.07 -1.47
N ILE A 63 9.09 -15.84 -1.82
CA ILE A 63 8.15 -15.46 -2.87
C ILE A 63 7.36 -14.20 -2.47
N VAL A 64 6.82 -14.17 -1.25
CA VAL A 64 6.04 -13.00 -0.77
C VAL A 64 6.94 -11.76 -0.67
N VAL A 65 8.20 -11.93 -0.28
CA VAL A 65 9.24 -10.88 -0.30
C VAL A 65 9.43 -10.33 -1.71
N GLU A 66 9.63 -11.22 -2.67
CA GLU A 66 9.91 -10.83 -4.05
C GLU A 66 8.73 -10.06 -4.63
N ILE A 67 7.51 -10.54 -4.38
CA ILE A 67 6.27 -9.85 -4.76
C ILE A 67 6.20 -8.44 -4.17
N VAL A 68 6.60 -8.22 -2.91
CA VAL A 68 6.65 -6.86 -2.34
C VAL A 68 7.62 -5.95 -3.10
N LYS A 69 8.71 -6.50 -3.66
CA LYS A 69 9.71 -5.74 -4.42
C LYS A 69 9.32 -5.52 -5.88
N THR A 70 8.72 -6.52 -6.51
CA THR A 70 8.55 -6.55 -7.98
C THR A 70 7.13 -6.23 -8.43
N GLU A 71 6.12 -6.51 -7.61
CA GLU A 71 4.71 -6.30 -7.95
C GLU A 71 4.18 -4.98 -7.42
N THR A 72 3.01 -4.58 -7.94
CA THR A 72 2.40 -3.30 -7.62
C THR A 72 0.89 -3.42 -7.41
N GLY A 73 0.27 -2.42 -6.78
CA GLY A 73 -1.19 -2.40 -6.58
C GLY A 73 -1.69 -3.36 -5.50
N ALA A 74 -2.84 -3.98 -5.72
CA ALA A 74 -3.54 -4.78 -4.70
C ALA A 74 -2.73 -6.00 -4.23
N VAL A 75 -1.97 -6.62 -5.13
CA VAL A 75 -1.15 -7.81 -4.85
C VAL A 75 0.06 -7.45 -3.98
N GLN A 76 0.72 -6.32 -4.25
CA GLN A 76 1.82 -5.80 -3.42
C GLN A 76 1.34 -5.45 -2.02
N CYS A 77 0.21 -4.74 -1.92
CA CYS A 77 -0.40 -4.39 -0.63
C CYS A 77 -0.78 -5.65 0.16
N ALA A 78 -1.36 -6.67 -0.48
CA ALA A 78 -1.70 -7.93 0.18
C ALA A 78 -0.46 -8.67 0.69
N ALA A 79 0.59 -8.77 -0.13
CA ALA A 79 1.87 -9.35 0.27
C ALA A 79 2.46 -8.64 1.49
N TRP A 80 2.40 -7.31 1.52
CA TRP A 80 2.87 -6.51 2.65
C TRP A 80 2.06 -6.77 3.94
N ASN A 81 0.73 -6.83 3.85
CA ASN A 81 -0.12 -7.13 5.02
C ASN A 81 0.18 -8.51 5.62
N LEU A 82 0.40 -9.49 4.75
CA LEU A 82 0.78 -10.85 5.15
C LEU A 82 2.11 -10.87 5.92
N LEU A 83 3.10 -10.07 5.47
CA LEU A 83 4.38 -9.94 6.17
C LEU A 83 4.27 -9.18 7.49
N ARG A 84 3.48 -8.11 7.55
CA ARG A 84 3.27 -7.30 8.77
C ARG A 84 2.66 -8.13 9.91
N ASN A 85 1.72 -9.00 9.60
CA ASN A 85 1.01 -9.81 10.58
C ASN A 85 1.82 -11.06 11.02
N LYS A 86 2.91 -11.39 10.32
CA LYS A 86 3.81 -12.50 10.68
C LYS A 86 4.89 -12.02 11.65
N THR A 87 4.94 -12.62 12.83
CA THR A 87 6.05 -12.47 13.77
C THR A 87 7.25 -13.34 13.32
N GLY A 88 8.45 -12.74 13.24
CA GLY A 88 9.68 -13.47 12.90
C GLY A 88 10.85 -12.58 12.49
N LYS A 89 12.05 -13.16 12.41
CA LYS A 89 13.29 -12.47 12.00
C LYS A 89 13.20 -11.92 10.57
N THR A 90 12.58 -12.64 9.65
CA THR A 90 12.50 -12.29 8.22
C THR A 90 11.53 -11.14 7.92
N ALA A 91 10.36 -11.05 8.58
CA ALA A 91 9.46 -9.90 8.45
C ALA A 91 10.11 -8.61 8.98
N LYS A 92 10.84 -8.70 10.11
CA LYS A 92 11.69 -7.61 10.61
C LYS A 92 12.82 -7.24 9.64
N GLN A 93 13.39 -8.22 8.95
CA GLN A 93 14.46 -8.03 7.96
C GLN A 93 13.94 -7.38 6.67
N LEU A 94 12.65 -7.52 6.38
CA LEU A 94 11.98 -6.88 5.24
C LEU A 94 11.50 -5.46 5.56
N LEU A 95 11.06 -5.25 6.79
CA LEU A 95 10.85 -3.91 7.35
C LEU A 95 12.15 -3.09 7.36
N LYS A 96 13.34 -3.70 7.23
CA LYS A 96 14.61 -2.97 7.02
C LYS A 96 14.70 -2.27 5.66
N TYR A 97 14.00 -2.78 4.64
CA TYR A 97 14.00 -2.18 3.30
C TYR A 97 12.94 -1.08 3.13
N LEU A 98 12.02 -0.96 4.09
CA LEU A 98 11.17 0.21 4.22
C LEU A 98 11.80 1.11 5.27
N SER A 99 12.10 2.34 4.90
CA SER A 99 12.54 3.30 5.88
C SER A 99 11.38 3.57 6.84
N THR A 100 11.69 3.77 8.12
CA THR A 100 10.74 4.22 9.12
C THR A 100 11.04 5.67 9.42
N PHE A 101 10.01 6.49 9.59
CA PHE A 101 10.16 7.80 10.22
C PHE A 101 9.30 7.88 11.46
N THR A 102 9.76 8.62 12.45
CA THR A 102 9.04 8.88 13.70
C THR A 102 8.38 10.25 13.63
N PHE A 103 7.22 10.36 14.25
CA PHE A 103 6.48 11.61 14.38
C PHE A 103 5.67 11.58 15.66
N ASP A 104 5.27 12.76 16.12
CA ASP A 104 4.41 12.88 17.29
C ASP A 104 2.96 13.05 16.86
N VAL A 105 2.07 12.23 17.42
CA VAL A 105 0.63 12.46 17.34
C VAL A 105 0.24 13.38 18.48
N ILE A 106 -0.10 14.62 18.14
CA ILE A 106 -0.52 15.64 19.09
C ILE A 106 -2.06 15.68 19.11
N THR A 107 -2.65 15.48 20.29
CA THR A 107 -4.08 15.75 20.51
C THR A 107 -4.22 17.14 21.08
N VAL A 108 -5.07 17.98 20.48
CA VAL A 108 -5.38 19.33 20.98
C VAL A 108 -6.82 19.43 21.46
N ASN A 109 -7.11 20.41 22.33
CA ASN A 109 -8.48 20.76 22.70
C ASN A 109 -9.15 21.66 21.65
N ASP A 110 -10.38 22.08 21.92
CA ASP A 110 -11.18 22.98 21.09
C ASP A 110 -10.57 24.39 20.93
N ARG A 111 -9.53 24.73 21.71
CA ARG A 111 -8.75 25.97 21.62
C ARG A 111 -7.41 25.78 20.90
N GLY A 112 -7.11 24.57 20.43
CA GLY A 112 -5.83 24.24 19.80
C GLY A 112 -4.68 24.03 20.78
N GLU A 113 -4.94 23.93 22.09
CA GLU A 113 -3.93 23.67 23.10
C GLU A 113 -3.63 22.17 23.20
N GLU A 114 -2.35 21.80 23.30
CA GLU A 114 -1.90 20.40 23.38
C GLU A 114 -2.41 19.73 24.68
N ILE A 115 -3.20 18.65 24.51
CA ILE A 115 -3.68 17.76 25.57
C ILE A 115 -2.71 16.59 25.75
N SER A 116 -2.21 16.01 24.65
CA SER A 116 -1.32 14.85 24.70
C SER A 116 -0.42 14.75 23.48
N ARG A 117 0.71 14.08 23.66
CA ARG A 117 1.70 13.80 22.62
C ARG A 117 2.15 12.36 22.72
N ILE A 118 1.93 11.61 21.65
CA ILE A 118 2.29 10.19 21.59
C ILE A 118 3.33 10.01 20.46
N PRO A 119 4.55 9.57 20.79
CA PRO A 119 5.53 9.20 19.77
C PRO A 119 5.00 8.03 18.95
N SER A 120 5.02 8.17 17.64
CA SER A 120 4.55 7.18 16.68
C SER A 120 5.57 7.01 15.54
N SER A 121 5.33 6.01 14.70
CA SER A 121 6.18 5.75 13.55
C SER A 121 5.39 5.15 12.39
N ALA A 122 5.81 5.44 11.17
CA ALA A 122 5.23 4.87 9.96
C ALA A 122 6.33 4.39 9.01
N HIS A 123 6.00 3.31 8.27
CA HIS A 123 6.85 2.79 7.22
C HIS A 123 6.59 3.53 5.92
N PHE A 124 7.64 3.75 5.13
CA PHE A 124 7.54 4.34 3.81
C PHE A 124 8.54 3.71 2.85
N PHE A 125 8.29 3.91 1.55
CA PHE A 125 9.30 3.71 0.52
C PHE A 125 9.55 5.00 -0.25
N SER A 126 10.72 5.08 -0.87
CA SER A 126 11.10 6.19 -1.76
C SER A 126 11.01 5.73 -3.20
N GLU A 127 10.33 6.51 -4.04
CA GLU A 127 10.32 6.34 -5.48
C GLU A 127 11.31 7.33 -6.11
N ASP A 128 12.26 6.82 -6.90
CA ASP A 128 13.20 7.66 -7.62
C ASP A 128 12.59 8.10 -8.95
N LEU A 129 12.34 9.39 -9.10
CA LEU A 129 11.79 10.00 -10.30
C LEU A 129 12.88 10.47 -11.28
N GLY A 130 14.15 10.22 -10.97
CA GLY A 130 15.31 10.65 -11.75
C GLY A 130 15.85 12.02 -11.28
N ASP A 131 17.10 12.31 -11.64
CA ASP A 131 17.80 13.58 -11.34
C ASP A 131 17.78 13.98 -9.85
N GLY A 132 17.76 12.99 -8.95
CA GLY A 132 17.72 13.20 -7.50
C GLY A 132 16.35 13.62 -6.96
N VAL A 133 15.29 13.55 -7.76
CA VAL A 133 13.91 13.85 -7.34
C VAL A 133 13.27 12.60 -6.75
N ILE A 134 12.93 12.64 -5.47
CA ILE A 134 12.34 11.50 -4.75
C ILE A 134 10.87 11.78 -4.38
N LEU A 135 10.02 10.76 -4.50
CA LEU A 135 8.66 10.75 -3.99
C LEU A 135 8.52 9.72 -2.86
N GLU A 136 8.30 10.19 -1.63
CA GLU A 136 8.11 9.34 -0.46
C GLU A 136 6.64 8.91 -0.32
N MET A 137 6.41 7.60 -0.22
CA MET A 137 5.09 6.99 -0.11
C MET A 137 4.95 6.27 1.24
N VAL A 138 4.08 6.79 2.10
CA VAL A 138 3.83 6.29 3.46
C VAL A 138 2.79 5.18 3.43
N SER A 139 3.05 4.10 4.15
CA SER A 139 2.10 3.01 4.35
C SER A 139 1.00 3.42 5.32
N ILE A 140 -0.24 3.40 4.85
CA ILE A 140 -1.44 3.65 5.65
C ILE A 140 -2.12 2.30 5.95
N PRO A 141 -2.18 1.89 7.24
CA PRO A 141 -2.81 0.63 7.62
C PRO A 141 -4.32 0.70 7.39
N GLY A 142 -4.89 -0.33 6.78
CA GLY A 142 -6.35 -0.44 6.68
C GLY A 142 -7.02 -0.60 8.05
N GLY A 143 -8.27 -0.17 8.13
CA GLY A 143 -9.05 -0.10 9.36
C GLY A 143 -10.47 0.39 9.09
N THR A 144 -11.26 0.55 10.15
CA THR A 144 -12.62 1.11 10.08
C THR A 144 -12.69 2.36 10.92
N PHE A 145 -13.22 3.45 10.37
CA PHE A 145 -13.37 4.73 11.06
C PHE A 145 -14.75 5.33 10.83
N LEU A 146 -15.06 6.39 11.57
CA LEU A 146 -16.24 7.22 11.34
C LEU A 146 -15.85 8.38 10.43
N MET A 147 -16.46 8.42 9.25
CA MET A 147 -16.27 9.48 8.27
C MET A 147 -17.37 10.53 8.41
N GLY A 148 -16.98 11.80 8.26
CA GLY A 148 -17.85 12.97 8.41
C GLY A 148 -17.73 13.63 9.78
N SER A 149 -18.61 14.60 10.05
CA SER A 149 -18.50 15.46 11.23
C SER A 149 -19.64 15.19 12.23
N PRO A 150 -19.37 15.17 13.55
CA PRO A 150 -20.41 15.07 14.56
C PRO A 150 -21.42 16.20 14.46
N GLU A 151 -22.67 15.96 14.84
CA GLU A 151 -23.71 17.00 14.77
C GLU A 151 -23.40 18.26 15.60
N THR A 152 -22.55 18.11 16.60
CA THR A 152 -22.12 19.15 17.54
C THR A 152 -20.91 19.94 17.07
N GLU A 153 -20.31 19.60 15.93
CA GLU A 153 -19.12 20.30 15.42
C GLU A 153 -19.51 21.67 14.82
N ASN A 154 -18.89 22.73 15.35
CA ASN A 154 -19.16 24.09 14.93
C ASN A 154 -18.50 24.36 13.56
N GLY A 155 -19.28 24.84 12.59
CA GLY A 155 -18.78 25.09 11.23
C GLY A 155 -18.93 23.91 10.27
N ARG A 156 -19.59 22.81 10.67
CA ARG A 156 -19.93 21.71 9.77
C ARG A 156 -20.87 22.16 8.64
N TYR A 157 -20.69 21.60 7.45
CA TYR A 157 -21.68 21.67 6.37
C TYR A 157 -22.65 20.49 6.41
N ASP A 158 -23.87 20.68 5.92
CA ASP A 158 -24.89 19.60 5.84
C ASP A 158 -24.40 18.40 5.03
N SER A 159 -23.50 18.62 4.06
CA SER A 159 -22.88 17.57 3.24
C SER A 159 -21.88 16.68 3.99
N GLU A 160 -21.48 17.05 5.20
CA GLU A 160 -20.58 16.25 6.05
C GLU A 160 -21.35 15.25 6.93
N SER A 161 -22.68 15.20 6.78
CA SER A 161 -23.59 14.32 7.50
C SER A 161 -24.23 13.27 6.57
N PRO A 162 -24.62 12.08 7.07
CA PRO A 162 -24.44 11.61 8.44
C PRO A 162 -23.04 11.04 8.68
N LEU A 163 -22.64 11.04 9.95
CA LEU A 163 -21.49 10.29 10.41
C LEU A 163 -21.71 8.80 10.12
N HIS A 164 -20.84 8.18 9.34
CA HIS A 164 -21.02 6.79 8.91
C HIS A 164 -19.72 5.99 8.97
N ARG A 165 -19.84 4.67 9.17
CA ARG A 165 -18.67 3.77 9.25
C ARG A 165 -18.15 3.45 7.87
N VAL A 166 -16.84 3.63 7.66
CA VAL A 166 -16.17 3.28 6.42
C VAL A 166 -14.99 2.36 6.71
N SER A 167 -14.89 1.25 5.97
CA SER A 167 -13.76 0.33 6.03
C SER A 167 -12.78 0.59 4.90
N ILE A 168 -11.54 0.92 5.25
CA ILE A 168 -10.46 1.23 4.32
C ILE A 168 -9.51 0.05 4.23
N LYS A 169 -9.23 -0.40 3.00
CA LYS A 169 -8.15 -1.36 2.74
C LYS A 169 -6.79 -0.65 2.89
N PRO A 170 -5.73 -1.36 3.32
CA PRO A 170 -4.38 -0.79 3.40
C PRO A 170 -3.90 -0.24 2.05
N PHE A 171 -3.21 0.89 2.07
CA PHE A 171 -2.73 1.57 0.86
C PHE A 171 -1.50 2.45 1.17
N PHE A 172 -0.87 3.01 0.14
CA PHE A 172 0.20 4.00 0.29
C PHE A 172 -0.29 5.38 -0.12
N MET A 173 0.15 6.42 0.58
CA MET A 173 -0.14 7.82 0.28
C MET A 173 1.15 8.63 0.24
N GLY A 174 1.21 9.66 -0.61
CA GLY A 174 2.34 10.58 -0.62
C GLY A 174 2.50 11.22 0.77
N LYS A 175 3.73 11.24 1.29
CA LYS A 175 4.02 11.86 2.60
C LYS A 175 3.70 13.35 2.62
N TYR A 176 3.83 14.01 1.48
CA TYR A 176 3.60 15.42 1.26
C TYR A 176 2.76 15.61 -0.02
N PRO A 177 2.11 16.78 -0.19
CA PRO A 177 1.61 17.20 -1.49
C PRO A 177 2.70 17.11 -2.56
N VAL A 178 2.30 16.72 -3.79
CA VAL A 178 3.24 16.59 -4.91
C VAL A 178 3.91 17.93 -5.17
N THR A 179 5.24 17.93 -5.22
CA THR A 179 6.01 19.17 -5.41
C THR A 179 6.14 19.54 -6.89
N GLN A 180 6.48 20.80 -7.17
CA GLN A 180 6.74 21.27 -8.54
C GLN A 180 7.89 20.50 -9.20
N ALA A 181 8.91 20.07 -8.45
CA ALA A 181 9.99 19.24 -8.98
C ALA A 181 9.52 17.82 -9.34
N GLN A 182 8.73 17.20 -8.47
CA GLN A 182 8.15 15.87 -8.73
C GLN A 182 7.20 15.91 -9.94
N TRP A 183 6.35 16.94 -10.01
CA TRP A 183 5.46 17.19 -11.14
C TRP A 183 6.24 17.27 -12.46
N LYS A 184 7.31 18.08 -12.49
CA LYS A 184 8.20 18.23 -13.65
C LYS A 184 8.90 16.91 -14.01
N ALA A 185 9.37 16.14 -13.02
CA ALA A 185 10.09 14.90 -13.24
C ALA A 185 9.22 13.76 -13.82
N VAL A 186 7.92 13.76 -13.53
CA VAL A 186 6.96 12.80 -14.11
C VAL A 186 6.48 13.27 -15.49
N GLY A 187 6.19 14.56 -15.63
CA GLY A 187 6.13 15.31 -16.89
C GLY A 187 5.10 14.87 -17.94
N ALA A 188 4.12 15.74 -18.24
CA ALA A 188 3.56 15.91 -19.59
C ALA A 188 2.80 17.23 -19.83
N LEU A 189 3.25 18.34 -19.24
CA LEU A 189 2.61 19.67 -19.34
C LEU A 189 3.64 20.77 -19.63
N PRO A 190 3.22 21.97 -20.10
CA PRO A 190 4.14 23.05 -20.43
C PRO A 190 5.05 23.34 -19.24
N GLU A 191 6.28 23.79 -19.51
CA GLU A 191 7.18 24.22 -18.45
C GLU A 191 6.43 25.13 -17.47
N ILE A 192 6.33 24.71 -16.19
CA ILE A 192 5.96 25.63 -15.10
C ILE A 192 6.80 26.87 -15.34
N ASN A 193 6.14 28.02 -15.51
CA ASN A 193 6.82 29.25 -15.89
C ASN A 193 8.03 29.43 -14.96
N ARG A 194 9.23 29.38 -15.53
CA ARG A 194 10.49 29.28 -14.75
C ARG A 194 10.64 30.38 -13.70
N ARG A 195 9.93 31.51 -13.89
CA ARG A 195 9.88 32.63 -12.95
C ARG A 195 9.21 32.31 -11.61
N PHE A 196 8.32 31.31 -11.57
CA PHE A 196 7.58 30.92 -10.36
C PHE A 196 7.98 29.52 -9.85
N PHE A 197 8.97 28.88 -10.48
CA PHE A 197 9.41 27.55 -10.09
C PHE A 197 10.09 27.55 -8.72
N LYS A 198 9.51 26.81 -7.78
CA LYS A 198 10.06 26.52 -6.45
C LYS A 198 10.01 25.01 -6.22
N ALA A 199 11.13 24.33 -6.45
CA ALA A 199 11.24 22.87 -6.51
C ALA A 199 10.50 22.10 -5.39
N ASN A 200 10.58 22.58 -4.14
CA ASN A 200 10.03 21.92 -2.96
C ASN A 200 8.64 22.44 -2.54
N GLN A 201 8.04 23.36 -3.30
CA GLN A 201 6.68 23.82 -3.05
C GLN A 201 5.68 22.86 -3.69
N PRO A 202 4.46 22.73 -3.12
CA PRO A 202 3.38 22.02 -3.79
C PRO A 202 3.14 22.57 -5.20
N VAL A 203 2.80 21.67 -6.12
CA VAL A 203 2.21 22.10 -7.39
C VAL A 203 0.80 22.63 -7.12
N GLU A 204 0.50 23.76 -7.73
CA GLU A 204 -0.76 24.50 -7.57
C GLU A 204 -1.32 24.86 -8.95
N ASP A 205 -2.57 25.35 -9.00
CA ASP A 205 -3.27 25.74 -10.23
C ASP A 205 -3.32 24.63 -11.31
N VAL A 206 -3.58 23.39 -10.89
CA VAL A 206 -3.71 22.22 -11.77
C VAL A 206 -5.16 21.80 -11.97
N TRP A 207 -5.50 21.45 -13.20
CA TRP A 207 -6.81 20.89 -13.53
C TRP A 207 -6.87 19.40 -13.20
N LEU A 208 -8.06 18.88 -12.89
CA LEU A 208 -8.24 17.46 -12.57
C LEU A 208 -7.71 16.53 -13.69
N SER A 209 -7.90 16.92 -14.96
CA SER A 209 -7.39 16.17 -16.12
C SER A 209 -5.86 16.06 -16.13
N GLU A 210 -5.17 17.11 -15.66
CA GLU A 210 -3.72 17.16 -15.55
C GLU A 210 -3.22 16.25 -14.44
N VAL A 211 -3.92 16.22 -13.31
CA VAL A 211 -3.63 15.32 -12.19
C VAL A 211 -3.82 13.85 -12.61
N MET A 212 -4.90 13.52 -13.31
CA MET A 212 -5.14 12.17 -13.82
C MET A 212 -4.05 11.74 -14.81
N LYS A 213 -3.60 12.65 -15.68
CA LYS A 213 -2.49 12.42 -16.60
C LYS A 213 -1.17 12.20 -15.85
N PHE A 214 -0.88 13.01 -14.83
CA PHE A 214 0.28 12.85 -13.96
C PHE A 214 0.30 11.47 -13.31
N CYS A 215 -0.82 11.04 -12.71
CA CYS A 215 -0.94 9.71 -12.11
C CYS A 215 -0.67 8.58 -13.12
N ALA A 216 -1.24 8.67 -14.33
CA ALA A 216 -1.03 7.67 -15.38
C ALA A 216 0.45 7.59 -15.84
N LEU A 217 1.13 8.73 -15.92
CA LEU A 217 2.55 8.78 -16.32
C LEU A 217 3.46 8.29 -15.22
N LEU A 218 3.20 8.66 -13.96
CA LEU A 218 3.91 8.14 -12.81
C LEU A 218 3.75 6.62 -12.74
N SER A 219 2.54 6.12 -13.01
CA SER A 219 2.30 4.70 -13.13
C SER A 219 3.10 4.01 -14.21
N LYS A 220 3.11 4.60 -15.41
CA LYS A 220 3.90 4.08 -16.53
C LYS A 220 5.40 4.07 -16.23
N LYS A 221 5.91 5.11 -15.57
CA LYS A 221 7.33 5.29 -15.25
C LYS A 221 7.83 4.30 -14.20
N THR A 222 7.00 4.00 -13.21
CA THR A 222 7.39 3.18 -12.04
C THR A 222 6.92 1.72 -12.13
N GLY A 223 6.00 1.42 -13.06
CA GLY A 223 5.28 0.14 -13.10
C GLY A 223 4.24 -0.01 -12.00
N LYS A 224 4.02 1.00 -11.15
CA LYS A 224 3.09 0.96 -10.00
C LYS A 224 1.78 1.66 -10.29
N ILE A 225 0.70 1.30 -9.59
CA ILE A 225 -0.57 2.00 -9.72
C ILE A 225 -0.57 3.25 -8.82
N TYR A 226 -0.62 4.43 -9.42
CA TYR A 226 -0.74 5.72 -8.77
C TYR A 226 -2.06 6.36 -9.17
N ARG A 227 -2.76 6.93 -8.19
CA ARG A 227 -4.06 7.60 -8.37
C ARG A 227 -4.28 8.59 -7.23
N LEU A 228 -5.28 9.46 -7.39
CA LEU A 228 -5.81 10.24 -6.29
C LEU A 228 -6.41 9.32 -5.21
N PRO A 229 -6.23 9.64 -3.91
CA PRO A 229 -6.99 8.98 -2.87
C PRO A 229 -8.47 9.30 -3.04
N SER A 230 -9.36 8.37 -2.66
CA SER A 230 -10.76 8.75 -2.45
C SER A 230 -10.87 9.68 -1.24
N GLU A 231 -11.97 10.41 -1.13
CA GLU A 231 -12.26 11.27 0.03
C GLU A 231 -12.12 10.49 1.35
N ALA A 232 -12.71 9.30 1.43
CA ALA A 232 -12.58 8.43 2.61
C ALA A 232 -11.14 7.99 2.91
N GLN A 233 -10.30 7.78 1.88
CA GLN A 233 -8.88 7.45 2.10
C GLN A 233 -8.10 8.66 2.61
N TRP A 234 -8.43 9.85 2.10
CA TRP A 234 -7.81 11.10 2.50
C TRP A 234 -8.16 11.45 3.95
N GLU A 235 -9.44 11.42 4.29
CA GLU A 235 -9.92 11.71 5.64
C GLU A 235 -9.36 10.70 6.66
N TYR A 236 -9.38 9.40 6.33
CA TYR A 236 -8.80 8.36 7.19
C TYR A 236 -7.30 8.58 7.47
N ALA A 237 -6.54 9.03 6.46
CA ALA A 237 -5.13 9.35 6.62
C ALA A 237 -4.92 10.62 7.47
N CYS A 238 -5.74 11.65 7.27
CA CYS A 238 -5.69 12.91 8.05
C CYS A 238 -6.08 12.72 9.51
N GLN A 239 -7.03 11.82 9.80
CA GLN A 239 -7.39 11.44 11.17
C GLN A 239 -6.34 10.53 11.85
N SER A 240 -5.15 10.38 11.26
CA SER A 240 -4.05 9.54 11.74
C SER A 240 -4.43 8.06 11.95
N GLY A 241 -5.42 7.56 11.18
CA GLY A 241 -5.94 6.21 11.35
C GLY A 241 -6.48 5.94 12.75
N ARG A 242 -7.11 6.92 13.42
CA ARG A 242 -7.92 6.66 14.62
C ARG A 242 -9.02 5.67 14.27
N VAL A 243 -8.72 4.40 14.51
CA VAL A 243 -9.67 3.29 14.47
C VAL A 243 -10.49 3.35 15.76
N LEU A 244 -11.79 3.08 15.64
CA LEU A 244 -12.66 2.87 16.80
C LEU A 244 -12.24 1.65 17.63
#